data_AF-A0A3R7HYG3-F1
#
_entry.id   AF-A0A3R7HYG3-F1
#
_cell.length_a   1.000
_cell.length_b   1.000
_cell.length_c   1.000
_cell.angle_alpha   90.00
_cell.angle_beta   90.00
_cell.angle_gamma   90.00
#
_symmetry.space_group_name_H-M   'P 1'
#
loop_
_entity.id
_entity.type
_entity.pdbx_description
1 polymer ?
#
loop_
_entity_poly.entity_id
_entity_poly.type
_entity_poly.pdbx_seq_one_letter_code
_entity_poly.pdbx_strand_id
1 'polypeptide(L)'
;MLTRSTASIRRPLHAQNRERIARRGWSRIDAALQRPCSYRHPAGRIRRIETHISVIYLAGRFAYKIKKPVDLGFVDFTDVAARLHDCNEEVRLNRRVARKFYLSVVPVVRLGPIRKIGARGTPVEHAVRMKRFDERELFSHLLMRGELGVAQIDRVAERLAAFHRCASTPPPRSMLGTATFVRAQMETVLTSLEREAGSLVPAGVRQWCEREAARLAGHFEARRAGGFVRECHGDLHLDNIVRKGNDAVMFDCIEFSDALRWIDVASDLAFPLMDLQAHGRYDLASTLLNGWLQQTGDFGALPALRFYIVYRALVRALVEVLKARGSSAVDGLARARNYVACAARIASAPEPYLLLCHGYSGSGKSMASEALATRIGAIRLSSDTERKRAHPFAPPDHHALPAAAYSRKAIDSHYDALLAMARRVLEAGYPVLVDATFLKQRHRASFIELACAFDVPVFLLDFHTSVRQLAERVRKRAMDPGQSSDANAAVLVRQLANEEPLTPDEVALTVAFDTHVPLGAFQHATYWKPLLIRMHPESPVEHAVRSDTTHWQTSGWDAAGYQSAA
;
A
#
# COMPACT_ATOMS: atom_id res chain seq x y z
N MET A 1 3.10 -31.00 7.34
CA MET A 1 1.94 -31.66 7.98
C MET A 1 0.94 -30.58 8.37
N LEU A 2 0.01 -30.20 7.47
CA LEU A 2 -1.17 -29.36 7.78
C LEU A 2 -2.14 -29.44 6.58
N THR A 3 -2.45 -30.67 6.19
CA THR A 3 -3.64 -30.98 5.40
C THR A 3 -4.69 -31.47 6.38
N ARG A 4 -5.72 -30.66 6.63
CA ARG A 4 -7.04 -31.19 7.00
C ARG A 4 -8.07 -30.58 6.07
N SER A 5 -8.35 -31.38 5.04
CA SER A 5 -9.58 -31.43 4.25
C SER A 5 -10.78 -30.79 4.96
N THR A 6 -11.35 -29.75 4.35
CA THR A 6 -12.73 -29.32 4.62
C THR A 6 -13.69 -30.09 3.72
N ALA A 7 -13.68 -31.42 3.82
CA ALA A 7 -14.95 -32.12 3.76
C ALA A 7 -15.80 -31.64 4.94
N SER A 8 -17.13 -31.69 4.84
CA SER A 8 -18.04 -31.52 5.97
C SER A 8 -17.77 -32.61 7.02
N ILE A 9 -16.69 -32.47 7.78
CA ILE A 9 -16.44 -33.24 9.00
C ILE A 9 -17.50 -32.71 9.97
N ARG A 10 -18.53 -33.51 10.23
CA ARG A 10 -19.42 -33.29 11.37
C ARG A 10 -18.53 -33.04 12.58
N ARG A 11 -18.48 -31.78 13.04
CA ARG A 11 -17.66 -31.39 14.20
C ARG A 11 -18.05 -32.29 15.39
N PRO A 12 -17.11 -32.75 16.22
CA PRO A 12 -17.44 -33.57 17.38
C PRO A 12 -18.50 -32.86 18.24
N LEU A 13 -19.50 -33.61 18.74
CA LEU A 13 -20.60 -33.07 19.56
C LEU A 13 -20.12 -32.15 20.70
N HIS A 14 -18.95 -32.43 21.28
CA HIS A 14 -18.34 -31.62 22.33
C HIS A 14 -17.91 -30.21 21.86
N ALA A 15 -17.45 -30.04 20.62
CA ALA A 15 -17.12 -28.73 20.06
C ALA A 15 -18.39 -27.90 19.80
N GLN A 16 -19.42 -28.53 19.22
CA GLN A 16 -20.71 -27.89 18.96
C GLN A 16 -21.43 -27.48 20.25
N ASN A 17 -21.38 -28.30 21.29
CA ASN A 17 -21.96 -27.97 22.59
C ASN A 17 -21.22 -26.82 23.30
N ARG A 18 -19.88 -26.78 23.23
CA ARG A 18 -19.08 -25.65 23.75
C ARG A 18 -19.46 -24.35 23.05
N GLU A 19 -19.55 -24.37 21.73
CA GLU A 19 -19.96 -23.22 20.93
C GLU A 19 -21.39 -22.75 21.28
N ARG A 20 -22.35 -23.68 21.43
CA ARG A 20 -23.74 -23.37 21.81
C ARG A 20 -23.84 -22.74 23.21
N ILE A 21 -23.09 -23.26 24.19
CA ILE A 21 -23.05 -22.70 25.55
C ILE A 21 -22.42 -21.30 25.54
N ALA A 22 -21.31 -21.14 24.84
CA ALA A 22 -20.63 -19.85 24.71
C ALA A 22 -21.54 -18.80 24.02
N ARG A 23 -22.28 -19.19 22.97
CA ARG A 23 -23.27 -18.34 22.29
C ARG A 23 -24.43 -17.91 23.20
N ARG A 24 -24.89 -18.77 24.11
CA ARG A 24 -25.94 -18.41 25.11
C ARG A 24 -25.44 -17.40 26.14
N GLY A 25 -24.20 -17.52 26.59
CA GLY A 25 -23.57 -16.52 27.48
C GLY A 25 -23.41 -15.17 26.76
N TRP A 26 -23.04 -15.23 25.49
CA TRP A 26 -22.82 -14.09 24.62
C TRP A 26 -24.06 -13.23 24.37
N SER A 27 -25.22 -13.82 24.08
CA SER A 27 -26.44 -13.02 23.80
C SER A 27 -26.80 -12.09 24.96
N ARG A 28 -26.56 -12.52 26.21
CA ARG A 28 -26.78 -11.70 27.41
C ARG A 28 -25.73 -10.62 27.61
N ILE A 29 -24.50 -10.85 27.16
CA ILE A 29 -23.43 -9.84 27.14
C ILE A 29 -23.77 -8.78 26.07
N ASP A 30 -24.11 -9.23 24.87
CA ASP A 30 -24.43 -8.38 23.74
C ASP A 30 -25.60 -7.43 24.06
N ALA A 31 -26.72 -7.98 24.53
CA ALA A 31 -27.88 -7.19 24.94
C ALA A 31 -27.59 -6.19 26.06
N ALA A 32 -26.68 -6.52 26.99
CA ALA A 32 -26.32 -5.62 28.07
C ALA A 32 -25.45 -4.46 27.56
N LEU A 33 -24.48 -4.71 26.69
CA LEU A 33 -23.57 -3.69 26.20
C LEU A 33 -24.22 -2.69 25.24
N GLN A 34 -25.39 -3.01 24.69
CA GLN A 34 -26.20 -2.02 23.97
C GLN A 34 -26.87 -0.98 24.89
N ARG A 35 -26.80 -1.15 26.23
CA ARG A 35 -27.41 -0.24 27.21
C ARG A 35 -26.40 0.78 27.73
N PRO A 36 -26.75 2.10 27.78
CA PRO A 36 -25.85 3.13 28.30
C PRO A 36 -25.41 2.88 29.75
N CYS A 37 -26.27 2.27 30.56
CA CYS A 37 -25.98 1.94 31.95
C CYS A 37 -24.84 0.92 32.11
N SER A 38 -24.41 0.21 31.06
CA SER A 38 -23.27 -0.71 31.12
C SER A 38 -21.91 -0.01 31.20
N TYR A 39 -21.89 1.31 30.94
CA TYR A 39 -20.68 2.14 30.90
C TYR A 39 -20.61 3.08 32.10
N ARG A 40 -19.39 3.36 32.58
CA ARG A 40 -19.14 4.29 33.70
C ARG A 40 -19.05 5.76 33.27
N HIS A 41 -19.08 6.03 31.97
CA HIS A 41 -19.00 7.36 31.38
C HIS A 41 -20.30 7.66 30.62
N PRO A 42 -20.55 8.93 30.25
CA PRO A 42 -21.71 9.31 29.43
C PRO A 42 -21.66 8.67 28.05
N ALA A 43 -22.25 7.48 27.93
CA ALA A 43 -22.16 6.66 26.72
C ALA A 43 -23.15 7.08 25.61
N GLY A 44 -24.21 7.81 25.96
CA GLY A 44 -25.24 8.24 25.01
C GLY A 44 -25.87 7.05 24.28
N ARG A 45 -26.28 7.26 23.01
CA ARG A 45 -26.79 6.19 22.15
C ARG A 45 -25.65 5.25 21.76
N ILE A 46 -25.83 3.96 22.05
CA ILE A 46 -24.86 2.93 21.66
C ILE A 46 -25.10 2.52 20.21
N ARG A 47 -24.07 2.58 19.38
CA ARG A 47 -24.09 1.98 18.05
C ARG A 47 -23.32 0.66 18.09
N ARG A 48 -23.96 -0.42 17.65
CA ARG A 48 -23.39 -1.76 17.54
C ARG A 48 -22.95 -2.00 16.09
N ILE A 49 -21.71 -2.44 15.91
CA ILE A 49 -21.14 -2.83 14.61
C ILE A 49 -20.64 -4.25 14.77
N GLU A 50 -20.99 -5.14 13.83
CA GLU A 50 -20.59 -6.54 13.89
C GLU A 50 -19.68 -6.90 12.72
N THR A 51 -18.62 -7.64 13.02
CA THR A 51 -17.71 -8.26 12.05
C THR A 51 -17.80 -9.79 12.16
N HIS A 52 -17.04 -10.53 11.35
CA HIS A 52 -17.04 -12.01 11.40
C HIS A 52 -16.63 -12.57 12.77
N ILE A 53 -15.67 -11.93 13.44
CA ILE A 53 -15.07 -12.43 14.69
C ILE A 53 -15.28 -11.50 15.89
N SER A 54 -15.87 -10.31 15.72
CA SER A 54 -16.02 -9.33 16.79
C SER A 54 -17.30 -8.52 16.72
N VAL A 55 -17.67 -7.87 17.82
CA VAL A 55 -18.67 -6.81 17.88
C VAL A 55 -18.06 -5.59 18.53
N ILE A 56 -18.27 -4.43 17.91
CA ILE A 56 -17.82 -3.12 18.37
C ILE A 56 -19.03 -2.33 18.88
N TYR A 57 -18.93 -1.83 20.11
CA TYR A 57 -19.89 -0.92 20.72
C TYR A 57 -19.31 0.48 20.78
N LEU A 58 -19.91 1.41 20.04
CA LEU A 58 -19.56 2.81 20.10
C LEU A 58 -20.38 3.49 21.19
N ALA A 59 -19.70 3.90 22.25
CA ALA A 59 -20.26 4.40 23.48
C ALA A 59 -19.58 5.74 23.82
N GLY A 60 -20.26 6.85 23.52
CA GLY A 60 -19.73 8.20 23.69
C GLY A 60 -18.40 8.38 22.96
N ARG A 61 -17.35 8.72 23.72
CA ARG A 61 -15.98 8.96 23.23
C ARG A 61 -15.15 7.69 23.00
N PHE A 62 -15.70 6.52 23.33
CA PHE A 62 -14.98 5.24 23.28
C PHE A 62 -15.64 4.24 22.33
N ALA A 63 -14.84 3.32 21.84
CA ALA A 63 -15.27 2.11 21.18
C ALA A 63 -14.81 0.90 22.01
N TYR A 64 -15.64 -0.13 22.10
CA TYR A 64 -15.33 -1.36 22.82
C TYR A 64 -15.51 -2.54 21.88
N LYS A 65 -14.42 -3.21 21.52
CA LYS A 65 -14.43 -4.39 20.65
C LYS A 65 -14.38 -5.65 21.51
N ILE A 66 -15.31 -6.57 21.28
CA ILE A 66 -15.35 -7.87 21.96
C ILE A 66 -15.31 -8.98 20.92
N LYS A 67 -14.50 -10.00 21.16
CA LYS A 67 -14.42 -11.18 20.32
C LYS A 67 -15.68 -12.04 20.48
N LYS A 68 -16.27 -12.49 19.38
CA LYS A 68 -17.45 -13.36 19.41
C LYS A 68 -17.03 -14.79 19.78
N PRO A 69 -17.88 -15.57 20.46
CA PRO A 69 -17.59 -16.98 20.73
C PRO A 69 -17.86 -17.85 19.49
N VAL A 70 -16.94 -17.82 18.55
CA VAL A 70 -17.03 -18.54 17.27
C VAL A 70 -15.81 -19.42 17.07
N ASP A 71 -16.00 -20.54 16.38
CA ASP A 71 -14.92 -21.32 15.78
C ASP A 71 -15.10 -21.30 14.26
N LEU A 72 -14.22 -20.59 13.57
CA LEU A 72 -14.24 -20.43 12.11
C LEU A 72 -13.15 -21.28 11.42
N GLY A 73 -12.50 -22.20 12.14
CA GLY A 73 -11.42 -23.05 11.64
C GLY A 73 -10.05 -22.38 11.57
N PHE A 74 -10.00 -21.07 11.28
CA PHE A 74 -8.77 -20.27 11.40
C PHE A 74 -8.62 -19.55 12.74
N VAL A 75 -9.70 -19.54 13.55
CA VAL A 75 -9.72 -19.00 14.90
C VAL A 75 -10.72 -19.80 15.75
N ASP A 76 -10.34 -20.12 16.99
CA ASP A 76 -11.21 -20.72 18.00
C ASP A 76 -11.33 -19.76 19.19
N PHE A 77 -12.45 -19.04 19.21
CA PHE A 77 -12.81 -18.13 20.30
C PHE A 77 -13.92 -18.71 21.17
N THR A 78 -14.14 -20.02 21.17
CA THR A 78 -15.15 -20.62 22.07
C THR A 78 -14.76 -20.47 23.55
N ASP A 79 -13.46 -20.46 23.86
CA ASP A 79 -12.91 -20.22 25.19
C ASP A 79 -12.68 -18.72 25.50
N VAL A 80 -13.03 -18.29 26.71
CA VAL A 80 -12.85 -16.91 27.18
C VAL A 80 -11.38 -16.56 27.40
N ALA A 81 -10.54 -17.52 27.79
CA ALA A 81 -9.11 -17.26 27.96
C ALA A 81 -8.43 -16.98 26.61
N ALA A 82 -8.80 -17.72 25.56
CA ALA A 82 -8.39 -17.43 24.18
C ALA A 82 -8.81 -16.02 23.74
N ARG A 83 -10.07 -15.61 24.01
CA ARG A 83 -10.54 -14.24 23.70
C ARG A 83 -9.79 -13.16 24.48
N LEU A 84 -9.45 -13.41 25.75
CA LEU A 84 -8.62 -12.50 26.56
C LEU A 84 -7.20 -12.39 26.00
N HIS A 85 -6.58 -13.50 25.62
CA HIS A 85 -5.25 -13.51 24.99
C HIS A 85 -5.24 -12.61 23.75
N ASP A 86 -6.19 -12.82 22.83
CA ASP A 86 -6.29 -12.02 21.60
C ASP A 86 -6.64 -10.55 21.85
N CYS A 87 -7.44 -10.24 22.88
CA CYS A 87 -7.64 -8.84 23.29
C CYS A 87 -6.33 -8.17 23.70
N ASN A 88 -5.45 -8.88 24.41
CA ASN A 88 -4.14 -8.36 24.81
C ASN A 88 -3.21 -8.22 23.60
N GLU A 89 -3.19 -9.20 22.70
CA GLU A 89 -2.41 -9.15 21.46
C GLU A 89 -2.87 -8.01 20.55
N GLU A 90 -4.18 -7.79 20.41
CA GLU A 90 -4.72 -6.67 19.64
C GLU A 90 -4.21 -5.32 20.19
N VAL A 91 -4.23 -5.14 21.53
CA VAL A 91 -3.69 -3.92 22.16
C VAL A 91 -2.17 -3.81 21.97
N ARG A 92 -1.42 -4.91 22.13
CA ARG A 92 0.05 -4.94 21.95
C ARG A 92 0.42 -4.54 20.53
N LEU A 93 -0.18 -5.19 19.54
CA LEU A 93 0.11 -5.03 18.12
C LEU A 93 -0.27 -3.65 17.64
N ASN A 94 -1.49 -3.20 17.94
CA ASN A 94 -1.99 -1.93 17.42
C ASN A 94 -1.39 -0.71 18.11
N ARG A 95 -0.87 -0.82 19.34
CA ARG A 95 -0.18 0.31 19.98
C ARG A 95 1.11 0.71 19.26
N ARG A 96 1.69 -0.14 18.41
CA ARG A 96 2.87 0.16 17.61
C ARG A 96 2.60 1.25 16.56
N VAL A 97 1.40 1.25 15.98
CA VAL A 97 0.99 2.13 14.87
C VAL A 97 -0.17 3.07 15.21
N ALA A 98 -0.95 2.74 16.24
CA ALA A 98 -2.16 3.46 16.68
C ALA A 98 -2.21 3.64 18.21
N ARG A 99 -1.07 3.92 18.87
CA ARG A 99 -0.97 4.10 20.34
C ARG A 99 -2.07 4.97 20.96
N LYS A 100 -2.45 6.05 20.27
CA LYS A 100 -3.46 7.00 20.77
C LYS A 100 -4.89 6.45 20.71
N PHE A 101 -5.15 5.40 19.93
CA PHE A 101 -6.47 4.77 19.79
C PHE A 101 -6.64 3.59 20.74
N TYR A 102 -5.65 2.70 20.88
CA TYR A 102 -5.78 1.48 21.70
C TYR A 102 -5.39 1.72 23.17
N LEU A 103 -6.39 1.78 24.05
CA LEU A 103 -6.21 2.23 25.42
C LEU A 103 -5.88 1.12 26.40
N SER A 104 -6.64 0.02 26.43
CA SER A 104 -6.40 -1.13 27.31
C SER A 104 -7.38 -2.26 27.01
N VAL A 105 -7.13 -3.45 27.56
CA VAL A 105 -8.17 -4.45 27.76
C VAL A 105 -8.94 -4.11 29.04
N VAL A 106 -10.26 -4.27 29.04
CA VAL A 106 -11.12 -4.04 30.21
C VAL A 106 -12.04 -5.24 30.46
N PRO A 107 -12.31 -5.60 31.72
CA PRO A 107 -13.22 -6.69 32.03
C PRO A 107 -14.68 -6.27 31.83
N VAL A 108 -15.51 -7.23 31.45
CA VAL A 108 -16.98 -7.15 31.55
C VAL A 108 -17.37 -8.00 32.75
N VAL A 109 -17.92 -7.36 33.78
CA VAL A 109 -18.27 -8.02 35.05
C VAL A 109 -19.78 -8.07 35.18
N ARG A 110 -20.30 -9.18 35.69
CA ARG A 110 -21.71 -9.35 36.05
C ARG A 110 -21.93 -8.89 37.49
N LEU A 111 -22.84 -7.93 37.67
CA LEU A 111 -23.28 -7.44 38.98
C LEU A 111 -24.79 -7.66 39.07
N GLY A 112 -25.22 -8.79 39.63
CA GLY A 112 -26.63 -9.21 39.58
C GLY A 112 -27.15 -9.36 38.14
N PRO A 113 -28.25 -8.69 37.74
CA PRO A 113 -28.80 -8.78 36.38
C PRO A 113 -28.07 -7.90 35.36
N ILE A 114 -27.25 -6.93 35.81
CA ILE A 114 -26.54 -5.99 34.94
C ILE A 114 -25.11 -6.47 34.66
N ARG A 115 -24.58 -6.07 33.50
CA ARG A 115 -23.18 -6.26 33.14
C ARG A 115 -22.53 -4.91 32.98
N LYS A 116 -21.37 -4.71 33.60
CA LYS A 116 -20.65 -3.43 33.60
C LYS A 116 -19.27 -3.61 33.01
N ILE A 117 -18.88 -2.68 32.13
CA ILE A 117 -17.54 -2.65 31.54
C ILE A 117 -16.58 -1.88 32.44
N GLY A 118 -15.37 -2.42 32.66
CA GLY A 118 -14.36 -1.82 33.53
C GLY A 118 -14.73 -1.74 35.01
N ALA A 119 -15.66 -2.59 35.47
CA ALA A 119 -15.96 -2.76 36.89
C ALA A 119 -14.98 -3.73 37.57
N ARG A 120 -14.86 -3.64 38.89
CA ARG A 120 -14.11 -4.62 39.70
C ARG A 120 -14.95 -5.89 39.91
N GLY A 121 -14.31 -7.05 39.99
CA GLY A 121 -14.96 -8.35 40.21
C GLY A 121 -14.51 -9.40 39.19
N THR A 122 -15.08 -10.60 39.27
CA THR A 122 -14.74 -11.72 38.36
C THR A 122 -15.25 -11.44 36.94
N PRO A 123 -14.36 -11.33 35.93
CA PRO A 123 -14.77 -11.09 34.56
C PRO A 123 -15.58 -12.26 34.00
N VAL A 124 -16.66 -11.96 33.28
CA VAL A 124 -17.39 -12.92 32.46
C VAL A 124 -17.00 -12.83 30.98
N GLU A 125 -16.36 -11.72 30.58
CA GLU A 125 -15.85 -11.45 29.24
C GLU A 125 -14.85 -10.29 29.31
N HIS A 126 -14.13 -10.03 28.21
CA HIS A 126 -13.20 -8.92 28.08
C HIS A 126 -13.47 -8.10 26.81
N ALA A 127 -13.08 -6.83 26.85
CA ALA A 127 -13.21 -5.92 25.72
C ALA A 127 -11.92 -5.12 25.50
N VAL A 128 -11.55 -4.90 24.24
CA VAL A 128 -10.54 -3.91 23.87
C VAL A 128 -11.20 -2.54 23.91
N ARG A 129 -10.73 -1.67 24.81
CA ARG A 129 -11.17 -0.28 24.94
C ARG A 129 -10.33 0.60 24.04
N MET A 130 -11.00 1.32 23.15
CA MET A 130 -10.38 2.23 22.17
C MET A 130 -10.97 3.64 22.27
N LYS A 131 -10.21 4.66 21.85
CA LYS A 131 -10.79 5.97 21.52
C LYS A 131 -11.54 5.85 20.21
N ARG A 132 -12.76 6.37 20.18
CA ARG A 132 -13.54 6.48 18.96
C ARG A 132 -12.94 7.56 18.05
N PHE A 133 -13.00 7.34 16.74
CA PHE A 133 -12.75 8.33 15.70
C PHE A 133 -13.98 8.48 14.80
N ASP A 134 -14.02 9.54 13.99
CA ASP A 134 -15.09 9.73 13.00
C ASP A 134 -14.83 8.81 11.81
N GLU A 135 -15.77 7.93 11.50
CA GLU A 135 -15.63 7.00 10.37
C GLU A 135 -15.55 7.73 9.03
N ARG A 136 -16.04 8.97 8.92
CA ARG A 136 -15.89 9.77 7.70
C ARG A 136 -14.43 10.04 7.33
N GLU A 137 -13.52 9.86 8.28
CA GLU A 137 -12.07 10.02 8.11
C GLU A 137 -11.37 8.72 7.70
N LEU A 138 -12.08 7.59 7.57
CA LEU A 138 -11.52 6.37 6.98
C LEU A 138 -11.07 6.63 5.54
N PHE A 139 -9.92 6.09 5.15
CA PHE A 139 -9.36 6.32 3.82
C PHE A 139 -10.27 5.78 2.72
N SER A 140 -10.97 4.67 2.94
CA SER A 140 -12.01 4.17 2.03
C SER A 140 -13.15 5.17 1.82
N HIS A 141 -13.64 5.81 2.89
CA HIS A 141 -14.67 6.83 2.78
C HIS A 141 -14.15 8.13 2.14
N LEU A 142 -12.92 8.54 2.45
CA LEU A 142 -12.27 9.69 1.79
C LEU A 142 -12.11 9.43 0.29
N LEU A 143 -11.72 8.21 -0.07
CA LEU A 143 -11.60 7.78 -1.46
C LEU A 143 -12.93 7.86 -2.20
N MET A 144 -14.00 7.33 -1.61
CA MET A 144 -15.35 7.37 -2.19
C MET A 144 -15.87 8.80 -2.40
N ARG A 145 -15.46 9.75 -1.54
CA ARG A 145 -15.81 11.18 -1.66
C ARG A 145 -14.86 11.98 -2.55
N GLY A 146 -13.79 11.38 -3.09
CA GLY A 146 -12.76 12.08 -3.85
C GLY A 146 -11.86 13.00 -3.01
N GLU A 147 -11.85 12.84 -1.69
CA GLU A 147 -11.09 13.68 -0.74
C GLU A 147 -9.71 13.07 -0.38
N LEU A 148 -9.42 11.84 -0.81
CA LEU A 148 -8.11 11.22 -0.60
C LEU A 148 -7.12 11.69 -1.67
N GLY A 149 -6.07 12.38 -1.23
CA GLY A 149 -5.04 12.96 -2.10
C GLY A 149 -3.62 12.52 -1.76
N VAL A 150 -2.67 13.00 -2.58
CA VAL A 150 -1.23 12.69 -2.53
C VAL A 150 -0.64 12.93 -1.13
N ALA A 151 -0.93 14.08 -0.51
CA ALA A 151 -0.37 14.42 0.81
C ALA A 151 -0.74 13.41 1.91
N GLN A 152 -1.96 12.83 1.89
CA GLN A 152 -2.33 11.79 2.86
C GLN A 152 -1.61 10.47 2.56
N ILE A 153 -1.39 10.16 1.28
CA ILE A 153 -0.68 8.94 0.85
C ILE A 153 0.81 9.02 1.17
N ASP A 154 1.46 10.17 0.96
CA ASP A 154 2.84 10.41 1.38
C ASP A 154 3.00 10.14 2.87
N ARG A 155 2.01 10.58 3.66
CA ARG A 155 2.03 10.32 5.10
C ARG A 155 1.89 8.84 5.43
N VAL A 156 1.10 8.08 4.68
CA VAL A 156 1.05 6.60 4.83
C VAL A 156 2.40 5.99 4.48
N ALA A 157 3.03 6.40 3.37
CA ALA A 157 4.34 5.90 2.97
C ALA A 157 5.40 6.10 4.08
N GLU A 158 5.46 7.31 4.65
CA GLU A 158 6.35 7.63 5.77
C GLU A 158 6.08 6.78 7.02
N ARG A 159 4.81 6.69 7.43
CA ARG A 159 4.40 5.95 8.63
C ARG A 159 4.65 4.45 8.47
N LEU A 160 4.36 3.91 7.29
CA LEU A 160 4.54 2.51 6.97
C LEU A 160 6.03 2.15 6.88
N ALA A 161 6.85 2.98 6.23
CA ALA A 161 8.30 2.79 6.19
C ALA A 161 8.92 2.82 7.59
N ALA A 162 8.52 3.77 8.44
CA ALA A 162 8.95 3.85 9.83
C ALA A 162 8.51 2.62 10.65
N PHE A 163 7.27 2.16 10.45
CA PHE A 163 6.76 0.95 11.09
C PHE A 163 7.57 -0.28 10.66
N HIS A 164 7.76 -0.48 9.35
CA HIS A 164 8.54 -1.60 8.83
C HIS A 164 9.96 -1.60 9.39
N ARG A 165 10.64 -0.43 9.44
CA ARG A 165 11.98 -0.28 10.05
C ARG A 165 12.06 -0.81 11.49
N CYS A 166 11.04 -0.53 12.30
CA CYS A 166 11.02 -0.87 13.73
C CYS A 166 10.29 -2.18 14.06
N ALA A 167 9.67 -2.83 13.08
CA ALA A 167 8.94 -4.08 13.29
C ALA A 167 9.89 -5.22 13.72
N SER A 168 9.41 -6.09 14.60
CA SER A 168 10.20 -7.17 15.19
C SER A 168 10.69 -8.18 14.15
N THR A 169 11.88 -8.72 14.38
CA THR A 169 12.59 -9.73 13.57
C THR A 169 13.57 -10.49 14.49
N PRO A 170 13.89 -11.78 14.24
CA PRO A 170 13.35 -12.68 13.22
C PRO A 170 11.96 -13.24 13.58
N PRO A 171 11.25 -13.91 12.65
CA PRO A 171 10.00 -14.60 12.96
C PRO A 171 10.18 -15.70 14.04
N PRO A 172 9.17 -15.90 14.91
CA PRO A 172 9.26 -16.83 16.04
C PRO A 172 9.26 -18.30 15.60
N ARG A 173 8.81 -18.60 14.38
CA ARG A 173 8.79 -19.94 13.80
C ARG A 173 9.53 -19.93 12.47
N SER A 174 10.38 -20.93 12.27
CA SER A 174 11.25 -21.03 11.09
C SER A 174 10.45 -21.07 9.78
N MET A 175 9.26 -21.68 9.76
CA MET A 175 8.44 -21.80 8.56
C MET A 175 7.86 -20.46 8.04
N LEU A 176 7.74 -19.44 8.89
CA LEU A 176 7.08 -18.17 8.52
C LEU A 176 7.91 -17.40 7.49
N GLY A 177 7.24 -16.93 6.45
CA GLY A 177 7.86 -16.19 5.33
C GLY A 177 8.73 -17.04 4.39
N THR A 178 8.81 -18.36 4.57
CA THR A 178 9.52 -19.24 3.62
C THR A 178 8.79 -19.28 2.27
N ALA A 179 9.50 -19.57 1.19
CA ALA A 179 8.92 -19.71 -0.14
C ALA A 179 7.79 -20.75 -0.17
N THR A 180 8.02 -21.89 0.50
CA THR A 180 7.02 -22.96 0.60
C THR A 180 5.76 -22.48 1.32
N PHE A 181 5.92 -21.68 2.39
CA PHE A 181 4.79 -21.16 3.14
C PHE A 181 4.01 -20.10 2.36
N VAL A 182 4.70 -19.18 1.70
CA VAL A 182 4.08 -18.16 0.84
C VAL A 182 3.28 -18.81 -0.29
N ARG A 183 3.84 -19.83 -0.96
CA ARG A 183 3.15 -20.61 -1.99
C ARG A 183 1.89 -21.29 -1.45
N ALA A 184 2.00 -21.97 -0.30
CA ALA A 184 0.86 -22.67 0.31
C ALA A 184 -0.28 -21.71 0.68
N GLN A 185 0.02 -20.49 1.12
CA GLN A 185 -0.99 -19.46 1.41
C GLN A 185 -1.73 -19.01 0.14
N MET A 186 -0.99 -18.77 -0.96
CA MET A 186 -1.58 -18.46 -2.25
C MET A 186 -2.48 -19.60 -2.75
N GLU A 187 -2.00 -20.84 -2.74
CA GLU A 187 -2.76 -22.03 -3.14
C GLU A 187 -4.04 -22.21 -2.32
N THR A 188 -3.97 -21.93 -1.01
CA THR A 188 -5.13 -22.00 -0.11
C THR A 188 -6.21 -20.99 -0.50
N VAL A 189 -5.83 -19.76 -0.83
CA VAL A 189 -6.77 -18.71 -1.26
C VAL A 189 -7.40 -19.06 -2.60
N LEU A 190 -6.61 -19.48 -3.59
CA LEU A 190 -7.11 -19.88 -4.91
C LEU A 190 -8.09 -21.05 -4.82
N THR A 191 -7.72 -22.11 -4.11
CA THR A 191 -8.58 -23.29 -3.91
C THR A 191 -9.87 -22.95 -3.18
N SER A 192 -9.79 -22.05 -2.19
CA SER A 192 -10.98 -21.57 -1.49
C SER A 192 -11.89 -20.76 -2.43
N LEU A 193 -11.35 -19.84 -3.21
CA LEU A 193 -12.13 -19.07 -4.17
C LEU A 193 -12.86 -19.94 -5.19
N GLU A 194 -12.19 -20.94 -5.75
CA GLU A 194 -12.80 -21.86 -6.72
C GLU A 194 -13.91 -22.69 -6.10
N ARG A 195 -13.70 -23.19 -4.88
CA ARG A 195 -14.74 -23.92 -4.15
C ARG A 195 -15.97 -23.04 -3.88
N GLU A 196 -15.76 -21.76 -3.61
CA GLU A 196 -16.78 -20.86 -3.08
C GLU A 196 -17.51 -20.07 -4.16
N ALA A 197 -16.84 -19.77 -5.28
CA ALA A 197 -17.32 -18.93 -6.37
C ALA A 197 -17.02 -19.48 -7.77
N GLY A 198 -16.67 -20.77 -7.90
CA GLY A 198 -16.52 -21.46 -9.17
C GLY A 198 -15.49 -20.82 -10.10
N SER A 199 -15.91 -20.50 -11.33
CA SER A 199 -15.08 -19.93 -12.40
C SER A 199 -14.75 -18.44 -12.25
N LEU A 200 -14.96 -17.86 -11.08
CA LEU A 200 -14.69 -16.43 -10.84
C LEU A 200 -13.22 -16.07 -11.14
N VAL A 201 -12.28 -16.95 -10.80
CA VAL A 201 -10.85 -16.76 -11.04
C VAL A 201 -10.48 -17.31 -12.43
N PRO A 202 -9.98 -16.46 -13.37
CA PRO A 202 -9.55 -16.94 -14.67
C PRO A 202 -8.38 -17.92 -14.55
N ALA A 203 -8.36 -18.97 -15.39
CA ALA A 203 -7.30 -19.98 -15.40
C ALA A 203 -5.90 -19.34 -15.59
N GLY A 204 -5.80 -18.28 -16.39
CA GLY A 204 -4.56 -17.54 -16.58
C GLY A 204 -3.98 -16.94 -15.29
N VAL A 205 -4.84 -16.49 -14.36
CA VAL A 205 -4.40 -15.94 -13.06
C VAL A 205 -3.84 -17.05 -12.18
N ARG A 206 -4.52 -18.20 -12.08
CA ARG A 206 -4.01 -19.36 -11.34
C ARG A 206 -2.64 -19.80 -11.87
N GLN A 207 -2.54 -20.03 -13.17
CA GLN A 207 -1.29 -20.48 -13.78
C GLN A 207 -0.17 -19.45 -13.59
N TRP A 208 -0.49 -18.16 -13.64
CA TRP A 208 0.45 -17.10 -13.33
C TRP A 208 0.93 -17.18 -11.87
N CYS A 209 0.02 -17.34 -10.90
CA CYS A 209 0.37 -17.49 -9.50
C CYS A 209 1.30 -18.69 -9.25
N GLU A 210 1.01 -19.84 -9.87
CA GLU A 210 1.82 -21.06 -9.74
C GLU A 210 3.23 -20.88 -10.32
N ARG A 211 3.33 -20.30 -11.53
CA ARG A 211 4.63 -20.00 -12.17
C ARG A 211 5.43 -18.99 -11.37
N GLU A 212 4.82 -17.89 -10.93
CA GLU A 212 5.51 -16.85 -10.19
C GLU A 212 5.93 -17.29 -8.79
N ALA A 213 5.12 -18.11 -8.10
CA ALA A 213 5.52 -18.70 -6.83
C ALA A 213 6.77 -19.58 -6.97
N ALA A 214 6.88 -20.33 -8.07
CA ALA A 214 8.06 -21.13 -8.37
C ALA A 214 9.27 -20.25 -8.72
N ARG A 215 9.09 -19.28 -9.63
CA ARG A 215 10.16 -18.36 -10.07
C ARG A 215 10.73 -17.53 -8.92
N LEU A 216 9.89 -17.09 -7.99
CA LEU A 216 10.26 -16.23 -6.86
C LEU A 216 10.74 -17.01 -5.62
N ALA A 217 10.78 -18.34 -5.65
CA ALA A 217 11.12 -19.13 -4.47
C ALA A 217 12.48 -18.73 -3.84
N GLY A 218 13.54 -18.63 -4.66
CA GLY A 218 14.85 -18.17 -4.19
C GLY A 218 14.83 -16.73 -3.67
N HIS A 219 14.01 -15.87 -4.28
CA HIS A 219 13.85 -14.48 -3.86
C HIS A 219 13.16 -14.36 -2.49
N PHE A 220 12.11 -15.16 -2.23
CA PHE A 220 11.46 -15.19 -0.91
C PHE A 220 12.42 -15.67 0.19
N GLU A 221 13.22 -16.71 -0.08
CA GLU A 221 14.23 -17.16 0.88
C GLU A 221 15.32 -16.11 1.13
N ALA A 222 15.79 -15.43 0.08
CA ALA A 222 16.76 -14.34 0.21
C ALA A 222 16.20 -13.18 1.05
N ARG A 223 14.93 -12.79 0.83
CA ARG A 223 14.27 -11.75 1.62
C ARG A 223 14.05 -12.17 3.07
N ARG A 224 13.67 -13.42 3.32
CA ARG A 224 13.56 -13.96 4.66
C ARG A 224 14.91 -13.95 5.39
N ALA A 225 15.98 -14.43 4.74
CA ALA A 225 17.34 -14.43 5.28
C ALA A 225 17.86 -13.01 5.54
N GLY A 226 17.48 -12.04 4.68
CA GLY A 226 17.79 -10.62 4.84
C GLY A 226 16.97 -9.88 5.90
N GLY A 227 16.12 -10.56 6.66
CA GLY A 227 15.33 -9.94 7.75
C GLY A 227 14.18 -9.05 7.27
N PHE A 228 13.69 -9.25 6.05
CA PHE A 228 12.53 -8.53 5.50
C PHE A 228 11.19 -9.15 5.92
N VAL A 229 11.19 -10.37 6.48
CA VAL A 229 10.02 -10.96 7.14
C VAL A 229 9.96 -10.45 8.58
N ARG A 230 8.92 -9.68 8.90
CA ARG A 230 8.77 -8.97 10.18
C ARG A 230 7.36 -9.12 10.75
N GLU A 231 7.14 -8.76 12.00
CA GLU A 231 5.80 -8.70 12.61
C GLU A 231 5.04 -7.46 12.08
N CYS A 232 4.50 -7.54 10.88
CA CYS A 232 3.85 -6.46 10.14
C CYS A 232 2.37 -6.21 10.59
N HIS A 233 1.59 -5.47 9.80
CA HIS A 233 0.17 -5.21 10.06
C HIS A 233 -0.71 -6.41 9.68
N GLY A 234 -0.46 -7.02 8.52
CA GLY A 234 -1.13 -8.21 8.02
C GLY A 234 -2.44 -7.94 7.26
N ASP A 235 -3.15 -6.84 7.59
CA ASP A 235 -4.45 -6.46 6.99
C ASP A 235 -4.57 -4.96 6.63
N LEU A 236 -3.54 -4.37 6.02
CA LEU A 236 -3.47 -2.91 5.81
C LEU A 236 -4.28 -2.40 4.59
N HIS A 237 -5.57 -2.69 4.50
CA HIS A 237 -6.44 -2.11 3.46
C HIS A 237 -7.00 -0.73 3.87
N LEU A 238 -7.68 -0.01 2.97
CA LEU A 238 -8.07 1.39 3.21
C LEU A 238 -9.10 1.58 4.34
N ASP A 239 -9.92 0.57 4.65
CA ASP A 239 -10.78 0.61 5.85
C ASP A 239 -10.00 0.52 7.18
N ASN A 240 -8.70 0.22 7.14
CA ASN A 240 -7.79 0.10 8.28
C ASN A 240 -6.79 1.27 8.36
N ILE A 241 -7.08 2.35 7.65
CA ILE A 241 -6.32 3.61 7.68
C ILE A 241 -7.29 4.78 7.88
N VAL A 242 -6.97 5.67 8.80
CA VAL A 242 -7.81 6.83 9.13
C VAL A 242 -7.00 8.12 9.17
N ARG A 243 -7.58 9.18 8.60
CA ARG A 243 -7.02 10.53 8.66
C ARG A 243 -7.19 11.11 10.06
N LYS A 244 -6.13 11.76 10.55
CA LYS A 244 -6.13 12.42 11.85
C LYS A 244 -5.38 13.74 11.77
N GLY A 245 -6.10 14.82 11.46
CA GLY A 245 -5.47 16.08 11.08
C GLY A 245 -4.62 15.85 9.83
N ASN A 246 -3.35 16.25 9.86
CA ASN A 246 -2.40 16.05 8.77
C ASN A 246 -1.66 14.69 8.85
N ASP A 247 -2.13 13.77 9.70
CA ASP A 247 -1.50 12.46 9.92
C ASP A 247 -2.38 11.31 9.41
N ALA A 248 -1.76 10.16 9.18
CA ALA A 248 -2.44 8.90 8.87
C ALA A 248 -2.17 7.88 9.99
N VAL A 249 -3.23 7.25 10.50
CA VAL A 249 -3.13 6.24 11.55
C VAL A 249 -3.61 4.90 11.00
N MET A 250 -2.71 3.92 10.99
CA MET A 250 -3.01 2.53 10.62
C MET A 250 -3.47 1.78 11.86
N PHE A 251 -4.56 1.04 11.77
CA PHE A 251 -5.16 0.34 12.91
C PHE A 251 -5.78 -0.99 12.49
N ASP A 252 -6.13 -1.82 13.46
CA ASP A 252 -6.67 -3.17 13.27
C ASP A 252 -5.67 -4.18 12.66
N CYS A 253 -4.45 -4.22 13.19
CA CYS A 253 -3.49 -5.30 12.87
C CYS A 253 -4.06 -6.68 13.22
N ILE A 254 -3.74 -7.71 12.42
CA ILE A 254 -4.18 -9.10 12.69
C ILE A 254 -3.55 -9.62 13.99
N GLU A 255 -4.37 -9.85 15.01
CA GLU A 255 -3.94 -10.41 16.30
C GLU A 255 -3.94 -11.94 16.35
N PHE A 256 -4.87 -12.58 15.64
CA PHE A 256 -5.21 -14.00 15.84
C PHE A 256 -4.32 -14.98 15.05
N SER A 257 -3.45 -14.50 14.17
CA SER A 257 -2.66 -15.38 13.29
C SER A 257 -1.25 -14.87 13.02
N ASP A 258 -0.26 -15.57 13.59
CA ASP A 258 1.17 -15.32 13.33
C ASP A 258 1.45 -15.39 11.82
N ALA A 259 0.84 -16.38 11.14
CA ALA A 259 0.99 -16.65 9.72
C ALA A 259 0.59 -15.48 8.81
N LEU A 260 -0.31 -14.61 9.27
CA LEU A 260 -0.81 -13.48 8.49
C LEU A 260 -0.12 -12.15 8.83
N ARG A 261 0.60 -12.08 9.97
CA ARG A 261 1.33 -10.87 10.39
C ARG A 261 2.85 -11.00 10.32
N TRP A 262 3.42 -12.19 10.45
CA TRP A 262 4.85 -12.45 10.22
C TRP A 262 5.10 -12.70 8.74
N ILE A 263 5.15 -11.61 8.00
CA ILE A 263 5.17 -11.58 6.54
C ILE A 263 6.29 -10.66 6.05
N ASP A 264 6.63 -10.78 4.77
CA ASP A 264 7.50 -9.81 4.11
C ASP A 264 6.88 -8.40 4.20
N VAL A 265 7.70 -7.40 4.51
CA VAL A 265 7.31 -5.98 4.45
C VAL A 265 6.73 -5.57 3.09
N ALA A 266 7.17 -6.20 1.99
CA ALA A 266 6.59 -6.01 0.67
C ALA A 266 5.15 -6.55 0.57
N SER A 267 4.84 -7.64 1.29
CA SER A 267 3.50 -8.21 1.37
C SER A 267 2.53 -7.36 2.19
N ASP A 268 3.04 -6.64 3.20
CA ASP A 268 2.26 -5.69 3.98
C ASP A 268 1.97 -4.40 3.17
N LEU A 269 2.99 -3.86 2.47
CA LEU A 269 2.86 -2.76 1.53
C LEU A 269 1.91 -3.06 0.37
N ALA A 270 1.90 -4.30 -0.12
CA ALA A 270 1.05 -4.70 -1.23
C ALA A 270 -0.46 -4.52 -0.95
N PHE A 271 -0.87 -4.54 0.32
CA PHE A 271 -2.29 -4.46 0.66
C PHE A 271 -2.91 -3.09 0.35
N PRO A 272 -2.40 -1.96 0.86
CA PRO A 272 -2.95 -0.65 0.50
C PRO A 272 -2.73 -0.30 -0.98
N LEU A 273 -1.62 -0.77 -1.59
CA LEU A 273 -1.41 -0.61 -3.04
C LEU A 273 -2.50 -1.30 -3.85
N MET A 274 -2.76 -2.56 -3.53
CA MET A 274 -3.82 -3.35 -4.18
C MET A 274 -5.17 -2.67 -4.03
N ASP A 275 -5.51 -2.21 -2.83
CA ASP A 275 -6.84 -1.64 -2.57
C ASP A 275 -7.04 -0.30 -3.31
N LEU A 276 -6.00 0.54 -3.41
CA LEU A 276 -6.03 1.74 -4.27
C LEU A 276 -6.23 1.39 -5.75
N GLN A 277 -5.51 0.37 -6.24
CA GLN A 277 -5.61 -0.08 -7.64
C GLN A 277 -6.96 -0.74 -7.96
N ALA A 278 -7.55 -1.47 -7.02
CA ALA A 278 -8.87 -2.05 -7.16
C ALA A 278 -9.98 -0.97 -7.28
N HIS A 279 -9.74 0.20 -6.70
CA HIS A 279 -10.60 1.39 -6.83
C HIS A 279 -10.16 2.34 -7.96
N GLY A 280 -9.23 1.93 -8.83
CA GLY A 280 -8.81 2.70 -10.00
C GLY A 280 -7.89 3.90 -9.71
N ARG A 281 -7.41 4.08 -8.47
CA ARG A 281 -6.48 5.15 -8.09
C ARG A 281 -5.02 4.72 -8.23
N TYR A 282 -4.62 4.49 -9.48
CA TYR A 282 -3.24 4.11 -9.83
C TYR A 282 -2.23 5.22 -9.53
N ASP A 283 -2.66 6.48 -9.62
CA ASP A 283 -1.89 7.66 -9.22
C ASP A 283 -1.48 7.56 -7.75
N LEU A 284 -2.46 7.36 -6.85
CA LEU A 284 -2.19 7.23 -5.41
C LEU A 284 -1.40 5.96 -5.09
N ALA A 285 -1.63 4.85 -5.80
CA ALA A 285 -0.82 3.66 -5.63
C ALA A 285 0.65 3.90 -6.03
N SER A 286 0.90 4.63 -7.12
CA SER A 286 2.24 5.02 -7.56
C SER A 286 2.92 5.95 -6.54
N THR A 287 2.19 6.94 -6.01
CA THR A 287 2.66 7.80 -4.92
C THR A 287 3.06 6.98 -3.70
N LEU A 288 2.20 6.05 -3.25
CA LEU A 288 2.48 5.21 -2.08
C LEU A 288 3.75 4.36 -2.28
N LEU A 289 3.87 3.70 -3.44
CA LEU A 289 5.00 2.84 -3.74
C LEU A 289 6.30 3.65 -3.83
N ASN A 290 6.32 4.74 -4.59
CA ASN A 290 7.49 5.60 -4.73
C ASN A 290 7.87 6.25 -3.40
N GLY A 291 6.90 6.76 -2.63
CA GLY A 291 7.15 7.31 -1.31
C GLY A 291 7.75 6.26 -0.37
N TRP A 292 7.22 5.04 -0.37
CA TRP A 292 7.77 3.96 0.46
C TRP A 292 9.19 3.58 0.04
N LEU A 293 9.46 3.45 -1.27
CA LEU A 293 10.80 3.16 -1.81
C LEU A 293 11.80 4.29 -1.53
N GLN A 294 11.39 5.55 -1.62
CA GLN A 294 12.26 6.68 -1.24
C GLN A 294 12.56 6.70 0.25
N GLN A 295 11.63 6.25 1.09
CA GLN A 295 11.84 6.18 2.52
C GLN A 295 12.68 4.97 2.95
N THR A 296 12.59 3.84 2.25
CA THR A 296 13.26 2.58 2.64
C THR A 296 14.48 2.27 1.78
N GLY A 297 14.56 2.68 0.52
CA GLY A 297 15.56 2.20 -0.44
C GLY A 297 15.45 0.70 -0.77
N ASP A 298 14.34 0.04 -0.41
CA ASP A 298 14.16 -1.40 -0.64
C ASP A 298 13.62 -1.69 -2.05
N PHE A 299 14.42 -1.39 -3.06
CA PHE A 299 14.14 -1.79 -4.44
C PHE A 299 14.13 -3.32 -4.61
N GLY A 300 14.72 -4.05 -3.67
CA GLY A 300 14.65 -5.50 -3.59
C GLY A 300 13.24 -6.05 -3.29
N ALA A 301 12.26 -5.20 -2.95
CA ALA A 301 10.86 -5.61 -2.78
C ALA A 301 10.14 -5.81 -4.12
N LEU A 302 10.59 -5.12 -5.18
CA LEU A 302 9.89 -5.04 -6.47
C LEU A 302 9.66 -6.41 -7.14
N PRO A 303 10.64 -7.35 -7.16
CA PRO A 303 10.44 -8.63 -7.83
C PRO A 303 9.24 -9.43 -7.30
N ALA A 304 8.98 -9.37 -6.00
CA ALA A 304 7.84 -10.05 -5.36
C ALA A 304 6.55 -9.23 -5.28
N LEU A 305 6.62 -7.91 -5.52
CA LEU A 305 5.52 -7.01 -5.20
C LEU A 305 4.25 -7.30 -6.01
N ARG A 306 4.35 -7.60 -7.32
CA ARG A 306 3.17 -7.97 -8.14
C ARG A 306 2.51 -9.24 -7.63
N PHE A 307 3.30 -10.25 -7.26
CA PHE A 307 2.79 -11.49 -6.67
C PHE A 307 2.01 -11.21 -5.38
N TYR A 308 2.53 -10.34 -4.51
CA TYR A 308 1.83 -9.96 -3.30
C TYR A 308 0.57 -9.12 -3.56
N ILE A 309 0.57 -8.21 -4.54
CA ILE A 309 -0.64 -7.45 -4.91
C ILE A 309 -1.73 -8.40 -5.40
N VAL A 310 -1.39 -9.35 -6.28
CA VAL A 310 -2.32 -10.40 -6.75
C VAL A 310 -2.83 -11.23 -5.59
N TYR A 311 -1.95 -11.67 -4.69
CA TYR A 311 -2.34 -12.40 -3.48
C TYR A 311 -3.38 -11.62 -2.64
N ARG A 312 -3.12 -10.33 -2.37
CA ARG A 312 -4.03 -9.49 -1.58
C ARG A 312 -5.37 -9.26 -2.27
N ALA A 313 -5.37 -9.12 -3.59
CA ALA A 313 -6.59 -8.99 -4.37
C ALA A 313 -7.45 -10.27 -4.26
N LEU A 314 -6.84 -11.44 -4.40
CA LEU A 314 -7.53 -12.73 -4.25
C LEU A 314 -8.04 -12.94 -2.82
N VAL A 315 -7.28 -12.53 -1.79
CA VAL A 315 -7.76 -12.54 -0.40
C VAL A 315 -9.01 -11.68 -0.25
N ARG A 316 -9.03 -10.45 -0.80
CA ARG A 316 -10.22 -9.58 -0.74
C ARG A 316 -11.40 -10.13 -1.51
N ALA A 317 -11.17 -10.73 -2.68
CA ALA A 317 -12.20 -11.41 -3.42
C ALA A 317 -12.84 -12.53 -2.58
N LEU A 318 -12.03 -13.35 -1.89
CA LEU A 318 -12.53 -14.43 -1.04
C LEU A 318 -13.35 -13.89 0.13
N VAL A 319 -12.88 -12.82 0.77
CA VAL A 319 -13.61 -12.16 1.87
C VAL A 319 -14.98 -11.64 1.40
N GLU A 320 -15.07 -11.03 0.23
CA GLU A 320 -16.35 -10.54 -0.31
C GLU A 320 -17.31 -11.69 -0.70
N VAL A 321 -16.79 -12.79 -1.25
CA VAL A 321 -17.57 -14.02 -1.51
C VAL A 321 -18.13 -14.60 -0.20
N LEU A 322 -17.30 -14.68 0.85
CA LEU A 322 -17.73 -15.22 2.14
C LEU A 322 -18.79 -14.34 2.81
N LYS A 323 -18.67 -13.01 2.70
CA LYS A 323 -19.69 -12.06 3.20
C LYS A 323 -21.04 -12.21 2.48
N ALA A 324 -21.00 -12.46 1.16
CA ALA A 324 -22.20 -12.62 0.34
C ALA A 324 -23.07 -13.83 0.74
N ARG A 325 -22.53 -14.81 1.47
CA ARG A 325 -23.30 -15.96 2.00
C ARG A 325 -24.32 -15.57 3.07
N GLY A 326 -24.15 -14.41 3.74
CA GLY A 326 -24.95 -14.00 4.89
C GLY A 326 -25.89 -12.80 4.68
N SER A 327 -25.82 -12.12 3.53
CA SER A 327 -26.65 -10.94 3.18
C SER A 327 -26.57 -10.67 1.66
N SER A 328 -27.49 -9.85 1.11
CA SER A 328 -27.70 -9.55 -0.34
C SER A 328 -26.54 -10.00 -1.25
N ALA A 329 -26.68 -11.19 -1.83
CA ALA A 329 -25.60 -11.90 -2.51
C ALA A 329 -25.06 -11.19 -3.77
N VAL A 330 -25.82 -10.27 -4.34
CA VAL A 330 -25.51 -9.62 -5.63
C VAL A 330 -24.33 -8.64 -5.50
N ASP A 331 -24.31 -7.79 -4.47
CA ASP A 331 -23.28 -6.76 -4.33
C ASP A 331 -21.91 -7.34 -3.93
N GLY A 332 -21.91 -8.42 -3.13
CA GLY A 332 -20.67 -9.07 -2.68
C GLY A 332 -19.93 -9.76 -3.83
N LEU A 333 -20.66 -10.45 -4.71
CA LEU A 333 -20.06 -11.08 -5.90
C LEU A 333 -19.53 -10.04 -6.89
N ALA A 334 -20.22 -8.91 -7.06
CA ALA A 334 -19.73 -7.81 -7.90
C ALA A 334 -18.40 -7.24 -7.35
N ARG A 335 -18.31 -6.99 -6.04
CA ARG A 335 -17.04 -6.55 -5.42
C ARG A 335 -15.94 -7.60 -5.54
N ALA A 336 -16.26 -8.88 -5.38
CA ALA A 336 -15.29 -9.96 -5.58
C ALA A 336 -14.73 -9.99 -7.02
N ARG A 337 -15.59 -9.80 -8.03
CA ARG A 337 -15.17 -9.68 -9.43
C ARG A 337 -14.20 -8.53 -9.65
N ASN A 338 -14.43 -7.36 -9.03
CA ASN A 338 -13.54 -6.21 -9.16
C ASN A 338 -12.12 -6.53 -8.66
N TYR A 339 -12.01 -7.23 -7.52
CA TYR A 339 -10.70 -7.65 -7.01
C TYR A 339 -10.04 -8.71 -7.90
N VAL A 340 -10.79 -9.67 -8.45
CA VAL A 340 -10.22 -10.64 -9.41
C VAL A 340 -9.79 -9.97 -10.72
N ALA A 341 -10.55 -9.00 -11.22
CA ALA A 341 -10.15 -8.20 -12.38
C ALA A 341 -8.87 -7.41 -12.09
N CYS A 342 -8.71 -6.87 -10.88
CA CYS A 342 -7.47 -6.24 -10.44
C CYS A 342 -6.31 -7.25 -10.45
N ALA A 343 -6.50 -8.46 -9.92
CA ALA A 343 -5.49 -9.51 -9.95
C ALA A 343 -5.07 -9.86 -11.40
N ALA A 344 -6.04 -10.05 -12.30
CA ALA A 344 -5.78 -10.36 -13.70
C ALA A 344 -4.97 -9.26 -14.40
N ARG A 345 -5.34 -7.99 -14.20
CA ARG A 345 -4.60 -6.85 -14.78
C ARG A 345 -3.17 -6.75 -14.26
N ILE A 346 -2.92 -7.02 -12.98
CA ILE A 346 -1.56 -7.01 -12.42
C ILE A 346 -0.73 -8.20 -12.91
N ALA A 347 -1.36 -9.36 -13.11
CA ALA A 347 -0.72 -10.53 -13.70
C ALA A 347 -0.35 -10.31 -15.18
N SER A 348 -1.09 -9.46 -15.90
CA SER A 348 -0.86 -9.09 -17.30
C SER A 348 -0.16 -7.74 -17.49
N ALA A 349 0.63 -7.28 -16.49
CA ALA A 349 1.23 -5.95 -16.49
C ALA A 349 2.03 -5.64 -17.79
N PRO A 350 2.00 -4.37 -18.25
CA PRO A 350 2.60 -3.96 -19.51
C PRO A 350 4.13 -3.99 -19.48
N GLU A 351 4.72 -3.88 -20.67
CA GLU A 351 6.16 -3.81 -20.87
C GLU A 351 6.78 -2.55 -20.23
N PRO A 352 7.95 -2.68 -19.59
CA PRO A 352 8.65 -1.57 -18.97
C PRO A 352 9.33 -0.66 -20.01
N TYR A 353 9.69 0.54 -19.56
CA TYR A 353 10.46 1.52 -20.33
C TYR A 353 11.43 2.26 -19.40
N LEU A 354 12.47 2.85 -19.98
CA LEU A 354 13.50 3.63 -19.28
C LEU A 354 13.38 5.12 -19.61
N LEU A 355 13.20 5.95 -18.59
CA LEU A 355 13.16 7.41 -18.72
C LEU A 355 14.36 8.01 -18.02
N LEU A 356 15.13 8.84 -18.72
CA LEU A 356 16.29 9.55 -18.18
C LEU A 356 15.97 11.03 -18.11
N CYS A 357 15.96 11.63 -16.93
CA CYS A 357 15.90 13.09 -16.85
C CYS A 357 17.17 13.69 -17.44
N HIS A 358 17.06 14.76 -18.20
CA HIS A 358 18.18 15.55 -18.66
C HIS A 358 17.95 17.01 -18.24
N GLY A 359 19.00 17.67 -17.75
CA GLY A 359 18.95 19.09 -17.40
C GLY A 359 19.64 19.44 -16.09
N TYR A 360 19.90 20.73 -15.92
CA TYR A 360 20.70 21.27 -14.82
C TYR A 360 19.98 21.26 -13.47
N SER A 361 20.75 21.48 -12.42
CA SER A 361 20.19 21.79 -11.11
C SER A 361 19.35 23.07 -11.17
N GLY A 362 18.14 23.03 -10.61
CA GLY A 362 17.19 24.14 -10.70
C GLY A 362 16.29 24.10 -11.94
N SER A 363 16.46 23.16 -12.87
CA SER A 363 15.59 23.04 -14.05
C SER A 363 14.16 22.58 -13.75
N GLY A 364 13.79 22.30 -12.49
CA GLY A 364 12.46 21.79 -12.16
C GLY A 364 12.26 20.29 -12.42
N LYS A 365 13.24 19.59 -12.99
CA LYS A 365 13.23 18.15 -13.28
C LYS A 365 12.73 17.26 -12.13
N SER A 366 13.07 17.59 -10.88
CA SER A 366 12.70 16.73 -9.73
C SER A 366 11.22 16.81 -9.40
N MET A 367 10.61 17.99 -9.53
CA MET A 367 9.15 18.16 -9.37
C MET A 367 8.40 17.58 -10.57
N ALA A 368 8.93 17.79 -11.77
CA ALA A 368 8.33 17.28 -13.00
C ALA A 368 8.39 15.74 -13.06
N SER A 369 9.53 15.14 -12.71
CA SER A 369 9.71 13.68 -12.68
C SER A 369 8.85 12.99 -11.62
N GLU A 370 8.64 13.61 -10.46
CA GLU A 370 7.75 13.08 -9.42
C GLU A 370 6.30 13.05 -9.89
N ALA A 371 5.82 14.14 -10.49
CA ALA A 371 4.48 14.20 -11.08
C ALA A 371 4.31 13.19 -12.23
N LEU A 372 5.31 13.08 -13.11
CA LEU A 372 5.28 12.12 -14.21
C LEU A 372 5.27 10.68 -13.71
N ALA A 373 6.16 10.31 -12.79
CA ALA A 373 6.25 8.97 -12.22
C ALA A 373 4.93 8.55 -11.54
N THR A 374 4.27 9.48 -10.85
CA THR A 374 2.94 9.29 -10.28
C THR A 374 1.92 8.95 -11.36
N ARG A 375 1.92 9.71 -12.47
CA ARG A 375 0.95 9.56 -13.57
C ARG A 375 1.11 8.24 -14.33
N ILE A 376 2.34 7.86 -14.67
CA ILE A 376 2.60 6.70 -15.55
C ILE A 376 2.95 5.43 -14.78
N GLY A 377 3.02 5.50 -13.44
CA GLY A 377 3.34 4.35 -12.60
C GLY A 377 4.80 3.90 -12.66
N ALA A 378 5.72 4.80 -13.05
CA ALA A 378 7.15 4.50 -13.08
C ALA A 378 7.77 4.55 -11.67
N ILE A 379 8.76 3.70 -11.43
CA ILE A 379 9.60 3.77 -10.24
C ILE A 379 10.64 4.87 -10.44
N ARG A 380 10.60 5.89 -9.58
CA ARG A 380 11.52 7.02 -9.64
C ARG A 380 12.77 6.76 -8.80
N LEU A 381 13.93 6.74 -9.44
CA LEU A 381 15.24 6.70 -8.80
C LEU A 381 15.77 8.13 -8.68
N SER A 382 15.78 8.68 -7.46
CA SER A 382 16.31 10.02 -7.20
C SER A 382 17.80 9.98 -6.89
N SER A 383 18.62 10.56 -7.76
CA SER A 383 20.07 10.66 -7.56
C SER A 383 20.43 11.37 -6.25
N ASP A 384 19.71 12.43 -5.90
CA ASP A 384 19.95 13.22 -4.67
C ASP A 384 19.62 12.41 -3.40
N THR A 385 18.59 11.57 -3.45
CA THR A 385 18.21 10.73 -2.31
C THR A 385 19.15 9.54 -2.14
N GLU A 386 19.40 8.80 -3.22
CA GLU A 386 20.15 7.55 -3.13
C GLU A 386 21.64 7.77 -2.90
N ARG A 387 22.20 8.93 -3.29
CA ARG A 387 23.60 9.27 -2.94
C ARG A 387 23.82 9.46 -1.45
N LYS A 388 22.76 9.82 -0.72
CA LYS A 388 22.76 10.07 0.72
C LYS A 388 22.29 8.87 1.54
N ARG A 389 22.02 7.73 0.88
CA ARG A 389 21.61 6.49 1.56
C ARG A 389 22.79 5.57 1.76
N ALA A 390 23.05 5.19 3.01
CA ALA A 390 24.14 4.26 3.34
C ALA A 390 23.86 2.83 2.89
N HIS A 391 22.65 2.32 3.15
CA HIS A 391 22.21 0.98 2.77
C HIS A 391 20.67 0.89 2.73
N PRO A 392 20.08 -0.16 2.14
CA PRO A 392 18.64 -0.39 2.21
C PRO A 392 18.13 -0.37 3.66
N PHE A 393 16.96 0.20 3.86
CA PHE A 393 16.29 0.54 5.12
C PHE A 393 16.95 1.62 5.99
N ALA A 394 18.13 2.14 5.64
CA ALA A 394 18.64 3.36 6.27
C ALA A 394 17.86 4.58 5.77
N PRO A 395 17.45 5.51 6.66
CA PRO A 395 16.93 6.80 6.21
C PRO A 395 18.02 7.53 5.40
N PRO A 396 17.66 8.24 4.33
CA PRO A 396 18.63 9.08 3.63
C PRO A 396 19.14 10.17 4.58
N ASP A 397 20.42 10.50 4.49
CA ASP A 397 20.97 11.69 5.14
C ASP A 397 20.38 12.94 4.47
N HIS A 398 20.06 13.96 5.25
CA HIS A 398 19.55 15.24 4.76
C HIS A 398 20.64 16.31 4.71
N HIS A 399 21.82 16.05 5.30
CA HIS A 399 22.94 16.96 5.27
C HIS A 399 23.58 17.06 3.88
N ALA A 400 24.28 18.18 3.66
CA ALA A 400 25.04 18.39 2.44
C ALA A 400 26.25 17.46 2.40
N LEU A 401 26.46 16.79 1.26
CA LEU A 401 27.62 15.94 1.08
C LEU A 401 28.91 16.77 0.97
N PRO A 402 30.06 16.24 1.43
CA PRO A 402 31.35 16.91 1.30
C PRO A 402 31.75 17.07 -0.17
N ALA A 403 32.60 18.06 -0.48
CA ALA A 403 33.03 18.35 -1.85
C ALA A 403 33.64 17.13 -2.60
N ALA A 404 34.28 16.21 -1.87
CA ALA A 404 34.83 14.97 -2.41
C ALA A 404 33.78 14.06 -3.09
N ALA A 405 32.51 14.13 -2.65
CA ALA A 405 31.39 13.42 -3.25
C ALA A 405 31.02 13.94 -4.66
N TYR A 406 31.57 15.09 -5.07
CA TYR A 406 31.42 15.69 -6.40
C TYR A 406 32.71 15.64 -7.24
N SER A 407 33.67 14.80 -6.82
CA SER A 407 34.80 14.43 -7.69
C SER A 407 34.28 13.61 -8.89
N ARG A 408 35.04 13.60 -10.00
CA ARG A 408 34.67 12.81 -11.19
C ARG A 408 34.48 11.34 -10.81
N LYS A 409 35.45 10.74 -10.12
CA LYS A 409 35.38 9.35 -9.65
C LYS A 409 34.15 9.05 -8.79
N ALA A 410 33.81 9.94 -7.86
CA ALA A 410 32.63 9.76 -6.99
C ALA A 410 31.32 9.87 -7.78
N ILE A 411 31.23 10.82 -8.71
CA ILE A 411 30.08 10.94 -9.61
C ILE A 411 29.95 9.67 -10.46
N ASP A 412 31.05 9.15 -11.00
CA ASP A 412 31.06 7.96 -11.86
C ASP A 412 30.51 6.75 -11.12
N SER A 413 31.08 6.48 -9.94
CA SER A 413 30.62 5.41 -9.05
C SER A 413 29.15 5.56 -8.65
N HIS A 414 28.65 6.79 -8.49
CA HIS A 414 27.24 7.04 -8.18
C HIS A 414 26.31 6.72 -9.35
N TYR A 415 26.72 7.05 -10.58
CA TYR A 415 25.95 6.67 -11.77
C TYR A 415 25.98 5.15 -12.00
N ASP A 416 27.08 4.47 -11.70
CA ASP A 416 27.14 3.00 -11.73
C ASP A 416 26.15 2.38 -10.73
N ALA A 417 26.05 2.96 -9.53
CA ALA A 417 25.06 2.53 -8.53
C ALA A 417 23.62 2.76 -9.00
N LEU A 418 23.32 3.93 -9.61
CA LEU A 418 22.01 4.21 -10.23
C LEU A 418 21.70 3.25 -11.38
N LEU A 419 22.69 2.89 -12.20
CA LEU A 419 22.53 1.93 -13.29
C LEU A 419 22.18 0.54 -12.75
N ALA A 420 22.86 0.10 -11.68
CA ALA A 420 22.56 -1.16 -11.01
C ALA A 420 21.17 -1.16 -10.33
N MET A 421 20.70 -0.02 -9.84
CA MET A 421 19.32 0.13 -9.37
C MET A 421 18.32 0.06 -10.52
N ALA A 422 18.55 0.80 -11.60
CA ALA A 422 17.67 0.81 -12.78
C ALA A 422 17.54 -0.59 -13.39
N ARG A 423 18.64 -1.33 -13.50
CA ARG A 423 18.65 -2.74 -13.91
C ARG A 423 17.71 -3.59 -13.05
N ARG A 424 17.82 -3.51 -11.72
CA ARG A 424 16.95 -4.29 -10.81
C ARG A 424 15.47 -3.94 -10.94
N VAL A 425 15.14 -2.68 -11.23
CA VAL A 425 13.76 -2.24 -11.48
C VAL A 425 13.23 -2.82 -12.79
N LEU A 426 14.03 -2.79 -13.86
CA LEU A 426 13.69 -3.38 -15.16
C LEU A 426 13.58 -4.90 -15.09
N GLU A 427 14.48 -5.60 -14.38
CA GLU A 427 14.40 -7.05 -14.11
C GLU A 427 13.13 -7.43 -13.34
N ALA A 428 12.66 -6.56 -12.45
CA ALA A 428 11.38 -6.72 -11.77
C ALA A 428 10.17 -6.40 -12.66
N GLY A 429 10.40 -5.95 -13.90
CA GLY A 429 9.39 -5.66 -14.90
C GLY A 429 8.68 -4.31 -14.73
N TYR A 430 9.27 -3.36 -14.01
CA TYR A 430 8.68 -2.04 -13.79
C TYR A 430 9.30 -0.98 -14.71
N PRO A 431 8.50 0.00 -15.18
CA PRO A 431 9.07 1.19 -15.80
C PRO A 431 9.90 1.98 -14.79
N VAL A 432 11.00 2.56 -15.24
CA VAL A 432 11.95 3.28 -14.38
C VAL A 432 12.20 4.68 -14.90
N LEU A 433 12.17 5.65 -13.98
CA LEU A 433 12.52 7.03 -14.24
C LEU A 433 13.72 7.41 -13.38
N VAL A 434 14.85 7.71 -14.01
CA VAL A 434 16.07 8.12 -13.33
C VAL A 434 16.15 9.64 -13.25
N ASP A 435 15.89 10.21 -12.07
CA ASP A 435 16.07 11.64 -11.79
C ASP A 435 17.52 11.92 -11.39
N ALA A 436 18.35 12.09 -12.43
CA ALA A 436 19.69 12.65 -12.35
C ALA A 436 19.82 13.76 -13.41
N THR A 437 20.98 14.42 -13.48
CA THR A 437 21.18 15.52 -14.44
C THR A 437 21.58 15.05 -15.84
N PHE A 438 22.25 13.89 -15.96
CA PHE A 438 22.68 13.26 -17.22
C PHE A 438 23.42 14.18 -18.20
N LEU A 439 24.25 15.09 -17.68
CA LEU A 439 25.01 16.09 -18.47
C LEU A 439 26.23 15.52 -19.22
N LYS A 440 26.54 14.23 -19.06
CA LYS A 440 27.72 13.58 -19.64
C LYS A 440 27.30 12.45 -20.54
N GLN A 441 27.85 12.40 -21.75
CA GLN A 441 27.49 11.42 -22.77
C GLN A 441 27.71 9.99 -22.28
N ARG A 442 28.85 9.70 -21.63
CA ARG A 442 29.10 8.35 -21.11
C ARG A 442 28.05 7.88 -20.10
N HIS A 443 27.48 8.79 -19.30
CA HIS A 443 26.43 8.43 -18.34
C HIS A 443 25.13 8.13 -19.05
N ARG A 444 24.78 8.87 -20.11
CA ARG A 444 23.61 8.59 -20.94
C ARG A 444 23.78 7.26 -21.69
N ALA A 445 24.93 7.05 -22.30
CA ALA A 445 25.26 5.86 -23.09
C ALA A 445 25.07 4.57 -22.28
N SER A 446 25.59 4.47 -21.05
CA SER A 446 25.45 3.26 -20.24
C SER A 446 23.99 2.90 -19.91
N PHE A 447 23.10 3.89 -19.78
CA PHE A 447 21.68 3.65 -19.54
C PHE A 447 20.93 3.32 -20.83
N ILE A 448 21.32 3.91 -21.96
CA ILE A 448 20.78 3.54 -23.29
C ILE A 448 21.17 2.09 -23.62
N GLU A 449 22.43 1.70 -23.38
CA GLU A 449 22.88 0.31 -23.52
C GLU A 449 22.10 -0.66 -22.62
N LEU A 450 21.77 -0.24 -21.39
CA LEU A 450 20.90 -1.02 -20.50
C LEU A 450 19.51 -1.22 -21.12
N ALA A 451 18.91 -0.17 -21.68
CA ALA A 451 17.60 -0.29 -22.34
C ALA A 451 17.66 -1.26 -23.53
N CYS A 452 18.70 -1.17 -24.37
CA CYS A 452 18.91 -2.13 -25.46
C CYS A 452 19.08 -3.56 -24.97
N ALA A 453 19.80 -3.79 -23.87
CA ALA A 453 20.02 -5.12 -23.31
C ALA A 453 18.73 -5.77 -22.76
N PHE A 454 17.74 -4.96 -22.38
CA PHE A 454 16.41 -5.42 -21.93
C PHE A 454 15.36 -5.40 -23.04
N ASP A 455 15.72 -4.91 -24.24
CA ASP A 455 14.79 -4.67 -25.35
C ASP A 455 13.59 -3.78 -24.94
N VAL A 456 13.88 -2.70 -24.21
CA VAL A 456 12.87 -1.75 -23.72
C VAL A 456 13.04 -0.36 -24.34
N PRO A 457 11.95 0.39 -24.58
CA PRO A 457 12.04 1.77 -25.02
C PRO A 457 12.80 2.65 -24.03
N VAL A 458 13.62 3.58 -24.55
CA VAL A 458 14.31 4.61 -23.76
C VAL A 458 13.98 6.02 -24.27
N PHE A 459 13.74 6.94 -23.34
CA PHE A 459 13.51 8.35 -23.65
C PHE A 459 14.35 9.25 -22.76
N LEU A 460 14.94 10.29 -23.36
CA LEU A 460 15.55 11.40 -22.62
C LEU A 460 14.53 12.51 -22.43
N LEU A 461 14.33 12.94 -21.20
CA LEU A 461 13.38 13.99 -20.83
C LEU A 461 14.17 15.27 -20.57
N ASP A 462 14.31 16.12 -21.58
CA ASP A 462 15.10 17.35 -21.48
C ASP A 462 14.30 18.48 -20.83
N PHE A 463 14.59 18.76 -19.57
CA PHE A 463 13.95 19.81 -18.80
C PHE A 463 14.77 21.10 -18.87
N HIS A 464 14.22 22.10 -19.56
CA HIS A 464 14.90 23.37 -19.76
C HIS A 464 14.15 24.55 -19.15
N THR A 465 14.90 25.62 -18.88
CA THR A 465 14.43 26.93 -18.42
C THR A 465 15.57 27.95 -18.60
N SER A 466 15.32 29.24 -18.40
CA SER A 466 16.38 30.25 -18.58
C SER A 466 17.48 30.13 -17.51
N VAL A 467 18.72 30.49 -17.85
CA VAL A 467 19.85 30.51 -16.90
C VAL A 467 19.57 31.37 -15.67
N ARG A 468 18.86 32.49 -15.85
CA ARG A 468 18.40 33.37 -14.77
C ARG A 468 17.51 32.61 -13.78
N GLN A 469 16.58 31.81 -14.29
CA GLN A 469 15.64 31.02 -13.47
C GLN A 469 16.33 29.84 -12.79
N LEU A 470 17.28 29.18 -13.45
CA LEU A 470 18.13 28.17 -12.82
C LEU A 470 18.82 28.76 -11.58
N ALA A 471 19.48 29.91 -11.74
CA ALA A 471 20.20 30.58 -10.65
C ALA A 471 19.27 31.03 -9.51
N GLU A 472 18.08 31.55 -9.82
CA GLU A 472 17.10 31.96 -8.83
C GLU A 472 16.55 30.76 -8.04
N ARG A 473 16.18 29.67 -8.73
CA ARG A 473 15.66 28.45 -8.11
C ARG A 473 16.70 27.78 -7.22
N VAL A 474 17.96 27.70 -7.66
CA VAL A 474 19.06 27.16 -6.86
C VAL A 474 19.32 28.02 -5.62
N ARG A 475 19.30 29.36 -5.73
CA ARG A 475 19.41 30.26 -4.56
C ARG A 475 18.28 30.07 -3.57
N LYS A 476 17.03 30.07 -4.02
CA LYS A 476 15.85 29.86 -3.17
C LYS A 476 15.92 28.52 -2.45
N ARG A 477 16.33 27.46 -3.16
CA ARG A 477 16.45 26.10 -2.61
C ARG A 477 17.55 25.99 -1.57
N ALA A 478 18.70 26.64 -1.78
CA ALA A 478 19.81 26.63 -0.81
C ALA A 478 19.46 27.28 0.54
N MET A 479 18.40 28.07 0.60
CA MET A 479 17.89 28.68 1.84
C MET A 479 16.84 27.83 2.56
N ASP A 480 16.38 26.73 1.97
CA ASP A 480 15.37 25.84 2.54
C ASP A 480 16.05 24.64 3.24
N PRO A 481 15.99 24.55 4.59
CA PRO A 481 16.64 23.48 5.35
C PRO A 481 16.09 22.07 5.09
N GLY A 482 14.92 21.95 4.44
CA GLY A 482 14.25 20.67 4.17
C GLY A 482 14.59 20.02 2.83
N GLN A 483 15.49 20.62 2.03
CA GLN A 483 15.74 20.18 0.66
C GLN A 483 16.79 19.05 0.60
N SER A 484 16.53 18.05 -0.25
CA SER A 484 17.42 16.89 -0.43
C SER A 484 18.60 17.16 -1.36
N SER A 485 18.57 18.23 -2.15
CA SER A 485 19.57 18.53 -3.19
C SER A 485 20.68 19.44 -2.68
N ASP A 486 21.94 19.06 -2.95
CA ASP A 486 23.14 19.81 -2.52
C ASP A 486 23.58 20.88 -3.52
N ALA A 487 22.78 21.12 -4.55
CA ALA A 487 23.10 22.08 -5.60
C ALA A 487 23.08 23.51 -5.06
N ASN A 488 24.22 24.20 -5.21
CA ASN A 488 24.37 25.63 -4.97
C ASN A 488 24.81 26.35 -6.26
N ALA A 489 25.01 27.67 -6.18
CA ALA A 489 25.41 28.48 -7.34
C ALA A 489 26.72 27.99 -8.00
N ALA A 490 27.70 27.53 -7.21
CA ALA A 490 28.96 27.00 -7.74
C ALA A 490 28.77 25.67 -8.48
N VAL A 491 27.90 24.79 -7.97
CA VAL A 491 27.52 23.54 -8.66
C VAL A 491 26.86 23.84 -10.01
N LEU A 492 25.93 24.81 -10.06
CA LEU A 492 25.27 25.20 -11.31
C LEU A 492 26.27 25.74 -12.35
N VAL A 493 27.18 26.64 -11.96
CA VAL A 493 28.21 27.17 -12.86
C VAL A 493 29.09 26.04 -13.42
N ARG A 494 29.50 25.10 -12.55
CA ARG A 494 30.29 23.94 -12.99
C ARG A 494 29.51 23.04 -13.95
N GLN A 495 28.20 22.86 -13.74
CA GLN A 495 27.35 22.10 -14.65
C GLN A 495 27.24 22.75 -16.03
N LEU A 496 26.98 24.06 -16.09
CA LEU A 496 26.91 24.82 -17.34
C LEU A 496 28.24 24.77 -18.13
N ALA A 497 29.38 24.82 -17.43
CA ALA A 497 30.69 24.80 -18.07
C ALA A 497 31.15 23.41 -18.54
N ASN A 498 30.52 22.33 -18.07
CA ASN A 498 30.99 20.96 -18.30
C ASN A 498 29.94 20.04 -18.93
N GLU A 499 28.83 20.56 -19.42
CA GLU A 499 27.86 19.74 -20.14
C GLU A 499 28.43 19.25 -21.47
N GLU A 500 28.09 18.02 -21.84
CA GLU A 500 28.29 17.47 -23.17
C GLU A 500 26.94 17.45 -23.90
N PRO A 501 26.80 18.16 -25.04
CA PRO A 501 25.56 18.23 -25.81
C PRO A 501 25.00 16.85 -26.15
N LEU A 502 23.70 16.81 -26.40
CA LEU A 502 23.05 15.61 -26.93
C LEU A 502 23.56 15.31 -28.35
N THR A 503 23.94 14.06 -28.60
CA THR A 503 24.31 13.61 -29.95
C THR A 503 23.07 13.55 -30.86
N PRO A 504 23.21 13.49 -32.19
CA PRO A 504 22.07 13.34 -33.10
C PRO A 504 21.15 12.14 -32.76
N ASP A 505 21.74 11.01 -32.36
CA ASP A 505 20.99 9.83 -31.95
C ASP A 505 20.25 10.05 -30.61
N GLU A 506 20.88 10.75 -29.66
CA GLU A 506 20.23 11.10 -28.40
C GLU A 506 19.08 12.10 -28.60
N VAL A 507 19.23 13.05 -29.54
CA VAL A 507 18.16 13.99 -29.91
C VAL A 507 16.95 13.24 -30.45
N ALA A 508 17.13 12.18 -31.25
CA ALA A 508 16.02 11.35 -31.72
C ALA A 508 15.24 10.68 -30.57
N LEU A 509 15.91 10.36 -29.45
CA LEU A 509 15.32 9.78 -28.25
C LEU A 509 14.73 10.84 -27.28
N THR A 510 14.94 12.12 -27.55
CA THR A 510 14.65 13.21 -26.60
C THR A 510 13.23 13.76 -26.74
N VAL A 511 12.62 14.08 -25.60
CA VAL A 511 11.39 14.88 -25.49
C VAL A 511 11.68 16.08 -24.61
N ALA A 512 11.60 17.28 -25.18
CA ALA A 512 11.90 18.53 -24.49
C ALA A 512 10.67 19.08 -23.74
N PHE A 513 10.91 19.63 -22.56
CA PHE A 513 9.90 20.18 -21.67
C PHE A 513 10.33 21.53 -21.10
N ASP A 514 9.55 22.57 -21.39
CA ASP A 514 9.72 23.88 -20.75
C ASP A 514 9.18 23.85 -19.32
N THR A 515 10.06 24.10 -18.37
CA THR A 515 9.70 24.16 -16.94
C THR A 515 9.43 25.58 -16.45
N HIS A 516 9.46 26.59 -17.33
CA HIS A 516 8.97 27.93 -17.04
C HIS A 516 7.43 28.00 -17.13
N VAL A 517 6.79 27.08 -16.41
CA VAL A 517 5.33 26.97 -16.30
C VAL A 517 4.93 26.97 -14.82
N PRO A 518 3.67 27.30 -14.47
CA PRO A 518 3.17 27.13 -13.12
C PRO A 518 3.34 25.67 -12.66
N LEU A 519 3.66 25.44 -11.37
CA LEU A 519 3.89 24.07 -10.86
C LEU A 519 2.69 23.12 -11.06
N GLY A 520 1.47 23.66 -11.07
CA GLY A 520 0.26 22.88 -11.37
C GLY A 520 0.24 22.28 -12.78
N ALA A 521 1.00 22.83 -13.74
CA ALA A 521 1.10 22.33 -15.10
C ALA A 521 1.54 20.85 -15.15
N PHE A 522 2.44 20.44 -14.26
CA PHE A 522 2.95 19.07 -14.22
C PHE A 522 1.90 18.03 -13.85
N GLN A 523 0.76 18.44 -13.27
CA GLN A 523 -0.35 17.55 -12.94
C GLN A 523 -1.24 17.26 -14.15
N HIS A 524 -1.19 18.08 -15.20
CA HIS A 524 -2.08 17.97 -16.35
C HIS A 524 -1.53 17.08 -17.46
N ALA A 525 -2.40 16.25 -18.05
CA ALA A 525 -2.06 15.35 -19.16
C ALA A 525 -1.46 16.07 -20.37
N THR A 526 -1.97 17.27 -20.63
CA THR A 526 -1.62 18.10 -21.79
C THR A 526 -0.16 18.51 -21.79
N TYR A 527 0.43 18.75 -20.62
CA TYR A 527 1.86 19.03 -20.47
C TYR A 527 2.71 17.84 -20.93
N TRP A 528 2.28 16.61 -20.60
CA TRP A 528 3.01 15.37 -20.92
C TRP A 528 2.70 14.77 -22.29
N LYS A 529 1.75 15.35 -23.04
CA LYS A 529 1.25 14.82 -24.31
C LYS A 529 2.37 14.41 -25.30
N PRO A 530 3.46 15.20 -25.51
CA PRO A 530 4.53 14.82 -26.44
C PRO A 530 5.20 13.48 -26.10
N LEU A 531 5.41 13.20 -24.81
CA LEU A 531 5.97 11.94 -24.36
C LEU A 531 4.94 10.80 -24.46
N LEU A 532 3.72 11.03 -23.99
CA LEU A 532 2.68 10.00 -23.96
C LEU A 532 2.34 9.44 -25.34
N ILE A 533 2.38 10.29 -26.38
CA ILE A 533 2.21 9.85 -27.77
C ILE A 533 3.35 8.92 -28.20
N ARG A 534 4.60 9.26 -27.87
CA ARG A 534 5.76 8.44 -28.24
C ARG A 534 5.83 7.12 -27.50
N MET A 535 5.31 7.07 -26.26
CA MET A 535 5.25 5.84 -25.47
C MET A 535 4.17 4.87 -25.98
N HIS A 536 3.12 5.38 -26.64
CA HIS A 536 1.99 4.57 -27.09
C HIS A 536 1.59 4.92 -28.55
N PRO A 537 2.46 4.63 -29.53
CA PRO A 537 2.22 5.03 -30.93
C PRO A 537 0.97 4.37 -31.55
N GLU A 538 0.52 3.22 -31.03
CA GLU A 538 -0.63 2.47 -31.56
C GLU A 538 -1.97 2.75 -30.86
N SER A 539 -2.02 3.65 -29.87
CA SER A 539 -3.28 4.00 -29.17
C SER A 539 -3.87 5.33 -29.67
N PRO A 540 -5.09 5.35 -30.25
CA PRO A 540 -5.77 6.60 -30.58
C PRO A 540 -5.97 7.44 -29.32
N VAL A 541 -5.46 8.67 -29.34
CA VAL A 541 -5.28 9.59 -28.20
C VAL A 541 -6.60 9.96 -27.47
N GLU A 542 -7.78 9.60 -28.00
CA GLU A 542 -9.06 9.89 -27.34
C GLU A 542 -9.23 9.17 -25.98
N HIS A 543 -8.61 8.01 -25.76
CA HIS A 543 -8.72 7.29 -24.48
C HIS A 543 -7.72 7.75 -23.41
N ALA A 544 -6.56 8.30 -23.78
CA ALA A 544 -5.53 8.77 -22.85
C ALA A 544 -5.85 10.17 -22.25
N VAL A 545 -6.72 10.93 -22.91
CA VAL A 545 -7.20 12.25 -22.45
C VAL A 545 -8.55 12.15 -21.73
N ARG A 546 -9.40 11.15 -22.07
CA ARG A 546 -10.73 10.97 -21.45
C ARG A 546 -10.71 10.41 -20.01
N SER A 547 -9.56 9.97 -19.48
CA SER A 547 -9.49 9.51 -18.08
C SER A 547 -9.73 10.63 -17.05
N ASP A 548 -9.68 11.90 -17.47
CA ASP A 548 -9.99 13.05 -16.61
C ASP A 548 -11.49 13.44 -16.64
N THR A 549 -12.32 12.76 -17.43
CA THR A 549 -13.78 12.97 -17.46
C THR A 549 -14.53 11.66 -17.71
N THR A 550 -14.51 10.74 -16.75
CA THR A 550 -15.65 9.83 -16.58
C THR A 550 -16.52 10.40 -15.47
N HIS A 551 -17.39 11.33 -15.87
CA HIS A 551 -18.62 11.55 -15.12
C HIS A 551 -19.34 10.21 -15.02
N TRP A 552 -19.70 9.83 -13.80
CA TRP A 552 -20.69 8.80 -13.52
C TRP A 552 -21.98 9.15 -14.27
N GLN A 553 -22.18 8.57 -15.46
CA GLN A 553 -23.53 8.39 -15.97
C GLN A 553 -24.19 7.35 -15.08
N THR A 554 -24.96 7.86 -14.12
CA THR A 554 -26.01 7.12 -13.42
C THR A 554 -26.95 6.55 -14.46
N SER A 555 -26.86 5.25 -14.73
CA SER A 555 -27.93 4.51 -15.38
C SER A 555 -29.01 4.15 -14.35
N GLY A 556 -30.11 4.91 -14.40
CA GLY A 556 -31.46 4.41 -14.19
C GLY A 556 -31.91 4.10 -12.75
N TRP A 557 -32.21 5.14 -11.97
CA TRP A 557 -33.39 5.10 -11.10
C TRP A 557 -34.43 5.99 -11.75
N ASP A 558 -35.39 5.39 -12.45
CA ASP A 558 -36.52 6.10 -13.01
C ASP A 558 -37.39 6.64 -11.86
N ALA A 559 -37.38 7.96 -11.74
CA ALA A 559 -38.45 8.71 -11.11
C ALA A 559 -39.29 9.34 -12.23
N ALA A 560 -40.40 8.72 -12.59
CA ALA A 560 -41.53 9.38 -13.24
C ALA A 560 -42.82 8.58 -12.98
N GLY A 561 -43.79 9.24 -12.36
CA GLY A 561 -45.10 8.66 -12.06
C GLY A 561 -45.93 9.48 -11.07
N TYR A 562 -45.98 10.81 -11.26
CA TYR A 562 -47.00 11.67 -10.66
C TYR A 562 -48.35 11.38 -11.32
N GLN A 563 -49.43 11.17 -10.55
CA GLN A 563 -50.68 11.92 -10.70
C GLN A 563 -51.75 11.54 -9.67
N SER A 564 -52.34 12.60 -9.12
CA SER A 564 -53.53 12.67 -8.26
C SER A 564 -54.81 12.20 -8.94
N ALA A 565 -55.76 11.65 -8.17
CA ALA A 565 -57.18 12.06 -8.21
C ALA A 565 -57.98 11.40 -7.06
N ALA A 566 -58.82 12.22 -6.43
CA ALA A 566 -59.90 11.93 -5.47
C ALA A 566 -59.52 11.49 -4.05
#